data_AF-A0A660WHW3-F1
#
_entry.id   AF-A0A660WHW3-F1
#
_cell.length_a   1.000
_cell.length_b   1.000
_cell.length_c   1.000
_cell.angle_alpha   90.00
_cell.angle_beta   90.00
_cell.angle_gamma   90.00
#
_symmetry.space_group_name_H-M   'P 1'
#
loop_
_entity.id
_entity.type
_entity.pdbx_description
1 polymer ?
#
loop_
_entity_poly.entity_id
_entity_poly.type
_entity_poly.pdbx_seq_one_letter_code
_entity_poly.pdbx_strand_id
1 'polypeptide(L)'
;MKHYLRSHTPEGGRSKPVTAPLRRSVLSRFLRNPWPALWVALLLGAFAVQAVTSMVWKSPTIDETMHLPAGYTYLAKRDYRVNPEHPPLVKMISALPLLFQKIDGNFDSERWRDGNGGAYGWEFLYRKNDADSLFFAARLMMVGLSLCLGLLIFVWARKMYGNGAGLFALFLFAFSPNLLAHGRLANTDVGVSLFMLLSLFCFDGATRKLTPLSAALAGVTLGLALLA
;
A
#
# COMPACT_ATOMS: atom_id res chain seq x y z
N MET A 1 79.25 19.51 -29.11
CA MET A 1 77.90 20.09 -29.30
C MET A 1 77.16 19.18 -30.28
N LYS A 2 76.20 18.38 -29.76
CA LYS A 2 75.11 17.67 -30.49
C LYS A 2 75.56 16.51 -31.42
N HIS A 3 74.98 15.32 -31.51
CA HIS A 3 73.65 14.78 -31.16
C HIS A 3 73.78 13.26 -30.85
N TYR A 4 73.24 12.82 -29.71
CA TYR A 4 72.95 11.40 -29.42
C TYR A 4 71.57 11.08 -30.01
N LEU A 5 71.49 10.12 -30.94
CA LEU A 5 70.22 9.49 -31.34
C LEU A 5 69.96 8.32 -30.39
N ARG A 6 69.00 8.46 -29.49
CA ARG A 6 68.51 7.39 -28.63
C ARG A 6 67.02 7.14 -28.92
N SER A 7 66.76 5.96 -29.44
CA SER A 7 65.45 5.36 -29.67
C SER A 7 64.57 5.45 -28.42
N HIS A 8 63.37 6.02 -28.58
CA HIS A 8 62.32 5.96 -27.57
C HIS A 8 61.26 4.94 -28.03
N THR A 9 61.29 3.78 -27.40
CA THR A 9 60.16 2.85 -27.35
C THR A 9 59.04 3.47 -26.52
N PRO A 10 57.77 3.47 -26.98
CA PRO A 10 56.65 3.89 -26.14
C PRO A 10 56.37 2.80 -25.09
N GLU A 11 56.58 3.13 -23.82
CA GLU A 11 56.16 2.29 -22.70
C GLU A 11 54.64 2.12 -22.72
N GLY A 12 54.20 0.86 -22.83
CA GLY A 12 52.81 0.47 -22.70
C GLY A 12 52.29 0.72 -21.29
N GLY A 13 51.66 1.87 -21.09
CA GLY A 13 50.84 2.16 -19.92
C GLY A 13 49.60 1.27 -19.90
N ARG A 14 49.71 0.09 -19.28
CA ARG A 14 48.54 -0.73 -18.91
C ARG A 14 47.71 0.05 -17.90
N SER A 15 46.60 0.63 -18.34
CA SER A 15 45.55 1.14 -17.47
C SER A 15 45.01 -0.03 -16.63
N LYS A 16 45.16 0.06 -15.31
CA LYS A 16 44.54 -0.90 -14.39
C LYS A 16 43.02 -0.74 -14.51
N PRO A 17 42.25 -1.81 -14.76
CA PRO A 17 40.80 -1.70 -14.75
C PRO A 17 40.36 -1.35 -13.32
N VAL A 18 39.66 -0.22 -13.18
CA VAL A 18 38.96 0.16 -11.95
C VAL A 18 37.79 -0.81 -11.79
N THR A 19 38.03 -1.95 -11.17
CA THR A 19 36.98 -2.89 -10.77
C THR A 19 36.27 -2.34 -9.55
N ALA A 20 35.23 -1.55 -9.77
CA ALA A 20 34.29 -1.22 -8.71
C ALA A 20 33.59 -2.52 -8.25
N PRO A 21 33.66 -2.91 -6.96
CA PRO A 21 32.90 -4.05 -6.48
C PRO A 21 31.45 -3.61 -6.30
N LEU A 22 30.70 -3.60 -7.40
CA LEU A 22 29.25 -3.57 -7.34
C LEU A 22 28.77 -4.94 -6.85
N ARG A 23 27.78 -4.92 -5.94
CA ARG A 23 26.79 -6.00 -5.73
C ARG A 23 27.00 -6.98 -4.57
N ARG A 24 27.44 -6.51 -3.39
CA ARG A 24 27.08 -7.11 -2.10
C ARG A 24 26.97 -6.02 -1.02
N SER A 25 25.78 -5.66 -0.54
CA SER A 25 25.54 -5.23 0.87
C SER A 25 24.25 -4.45 1.21
N VAL A 26 23.24 -4.31 0.32
CA VAL A 26 22.00 -3.61 0.74
C VAL A 26 21.32 -4.34 1.91
N LEU A 27 21.29 -5.68 1.86
CA LEU A 27 20.78 -6.54 2.93
C LEU A 27 21.75 -6.63 4.14
N SER A 28 23.07 -6.69 3.92
CA SER A 28 24.04 -6.87 5.01
C SER A 28 24.33 -5.59 5.82
N ARG A 29 23.98 -4.40 5.31
CA ARG A 29 23.95 -3.15 6.09
C ARG A 29 22.76 -3.07 7.04
N PHE A 30 21.64 -3.72 6.70
CA PHE A 30 20.42 -3.72 7.52
C PHE A 30 20.60 -4.55 8.80
N LEU A 31 21.34 -5.66 8.71
CA LEU A 31 21.63 -6.53 9.85
C LEU A 31 22.71 -5.99 10.80
N ARG A 32 23.40 -4.88 10.47
CA ARG A 32 24.47 -4.31 11.31
C ARG A 32 24.06 -3.10 12.13
N ASN A 33 22.93 -2.47 11.81
CA ASN A 33 22.43 -1.31 12.55
C ASN A 33 20.89 -1.40 12.66
N PRO A 34 20.34 -1.81 13.81
CA PRO A 34 18.91 -2.02 13.99
C PRO A 34 18.13 -0.70 14.15
N TRP A 35 18.81 0.43 14.34
CA TRP A 35 18.17 1.70 14.67
C TRP A 35 17.12 2.17 13.64
N PRO A 36 17.36 2.10 12.32
CA PRO A 36 16.34 2.48 11.35
C PRO A 36 15.10 1.57 11.39
N ALA A 37 15.27 0.27 11.62
CA ALA A 37 14.16 -0.66 11.73
C ALA A 37 13.31 -0.37 12.97
N LEU A 38 13.96 -0.06 14.10
CA LEU A 38 13.28 0.36 15.33
C LEU A 38 12.45 1.63 15.11
N TRP A 39 13.02 2.66 14.50
CA TRP A 39 12.28 3.91 14.22
C TRP A 39 11.11 3.70 13.26
N VAL A 40 11.27 2.86 12.24
CA VAL A 40 10.15 2.49 11.35
C VAL A 40 9.03 1.81 12.13
N ALA A 41 9.36 0.84 12.98
CA ALA A 41 8.38 0.15 13.82
C ALA A 41 7.67 1.12 14.80
N LEU A 42 8.41 2.05 15.41
CA LEU A 42 7.84 3.05 16.30
C LEU A 42 6.90 4.02 15.57
N LEU A 43 7.28 4.53 14.40
CA LEU A 43 6.45 5.47 13.63
C LEU A 43 5.20 4.80 13.07
N LEU A 44 5.32 3.59 12.53
CA LEU A 44 4.18 2.79 12.07
C LEU A 44 3.27 2.39 13.25
N GLY A 45 3.85 2.05 14.40
CA GLY A 45 3.12 1.77 15.63
C GLY A 45 2.34 3.00 16.13
N ALA A 46 2.96 4.17 16.12
CA ALA A 46 2.28 5.43 16.48
C ALA A 46 1.10 5.71 15.55
N PHE A 47 1.28 5.59 14.23
CA PHE A 47 0.19 5.72 13.26
C PHE A 47 -0.93 4.71 13.53
N ALA A 48 -0.60 3.43 13.75
CA ALA A 48 -1.59 2.39 14.03
C ALA A 48 -2.39 2.68 15.31
N VAL A 49 -1.71 3.07 16.39
CA VAL A 49 -2.37 3.42 17.66
C VAL A 49 -3.31 4.62 17.47
N GLN A 50 -2.86 5.68 16.80
CA GLN A 50 -3.70 6.85 16.51
C GLN A 50 -4.91 6.48 15.64
N ALA A 51 -4.71 5.68 14.60
CA ALA A 51 -5.77 5.22 13.71
C ALA A 51 -6.80 4.38 14.48
N VAL A 52 -6.37 3.32 15.16
CA VAL A 52 -7.25 2.38 15.88
C VAL A 52 -7.98 3.06 17.03
N THR A 53 -7.31 3.88 17.83
CA THR A 53 -7.99 4.62 18.91
C THR A 53 -9.06 5.54 18.36
N SER A 54 -8.81 6.25 17.26
CA SER A 54 -9.80 7.12 16.65
C SER A 54 -11.00 6.36 16.03
N MET A 55 -10.86 5.07 15.69
CA MET A 55 -11.98 4.26 15.19
C MET A 55 -13.09 4.10 16.23
N VAL A 56 -12.75 4.07 17.52
CA VAL A 56 -13.70 3.88 18.62
C VAL A 56 -14.51 5.16 18.89
N TRP A 57 -13.93 6.33 18.63
CA TRP A 57 -14.54 7.63 18.93
C TRP A 57 -15.25 8.29 17.75
N LYS A 58 -15.17 7.70 16.56
CA LYS A 58 -15.62 8.32 15.31
C LYS A 58 -16.65 7.46 14.59
N SER A 59 -17.77 8.09 14.27
CA SER A 59 -18.86 7.46 13.51
C SER A 59 -18.42 7.03 12.11
N PRO A 60 -19.16 6.10 11.49
CA PRO A 60 -19.05 5.80 10.06
C PRO A 60 -19.35 7.01 9.19
N THR A 61 -18.71 7.06 8.02
CA THR A 61 -19.06 7.97 6.93
C THR A 61 -20.11 7.34 6.01
N ILE A 62 -20.73 8.14 5.15
CA ILE A 62 -21.75 7.65 4.20
C ILE A 62 -21.16 6.58 3.27
N ASP A 63 -19.95 6.80 2.75
CA ASP A 63 -19.29 5.87 1.81
C ASP A 63 -19.05 4.50 2.45
N GLU A 64 -18.62 4.46 3.71
CA GLU A 64 -18.41 3.21 4.44
C GLU A 64 -19.69 2.37 4.53
N THR A 65 -20.86 3.02 4.62
CA THR A 65 -22.15 2.31 4.68
C THR A 65 -22.52 1.62 3.37
N MET A 66 -21.95 2.05 2.24
CA MET A 66 -22.20 1.44 0.94
C MET A 66 -21.08 0.47 0.54
N HIS A 67 -19.82 0.84 0.80
CA HIS A 67 -18.65 0.07 0.38
C HIS A 67 -18.50 -1.24 1.14
N LEU A 68 -18.73 -1.25 2.47
CA LEU A 68 -18.54 -2.46 3.27
C LEU A 68 -19.56 -3.56 2.91
N PRO A 69 -20.88 -3.29 2.85
CA PRO A 69 -21.86 -4.28 2.41
C PRO A 69 -21.62 -4.74 0.96
N ALA A 70 -21.26 -3.82 0.05
CA ALA A 70 -20.92 -4.18 -1.32
C ALA A 70 -19.70 -5.11 -1.37
N GLY A 71 -18.62 -4.80 -0.64
CA GLY A 71 -17.45 -5.67 -0.55
C GLY A 71 -17.80 -7.09 -0.08
N TYR A 72 -18.70 -7.21 0.89
CA TYR A 72 -19.18 -8.51 1.36
C TYR A 72 -19.99 -9.24 0.29
N THR A 73 -20.89 -8.56 -0.43
CA THR A 73 -21.71 -9.20 -1.47
C THR A 73 -20.84 -9.68 -2.64
N TYR A 74 -19.75 -8.97 -2.94
CA TYR A 74 -18.80 -9.33 -4.00
C TYR A 74 -18.08 -10.64 -3.64
N LEU A 75 -17.68 -10.77 -2.37
CA LEU A 75 -17.03 -11.98 -1.88
C LEU A 75 -18.00 -13.16 -1.72
N ALA A 76 -19.15 -12.93 -1.07
CA ALA A 76 -20.08 -13.99 -0.67
C ALA A 76 -21.00 -14.46 -1.81
N LYS A 77 -21.37 -13.56 -2.73
CA LYS A 77 -22.34 -13.83 -3.81
C LYS A 77 -21.77 -13.65 -5.22
N ARG A 78 -20.55 -13.08 -5.36
CA ARG A 78 -19.97 -12.71 -6.66
C ARG A 78 -20.87 -11.78 -7.47
N ASP A 79 -21.64 -10.95 -6.76
CA ASP A 79 -22.65 -10.07 -7.36
C ASP A 79 -22.30 -8.60 -7.06
N TYR A 80 -22.00 -7.86 -8.12
CA TYR A 80 -21.40 -6.53 -8.09
C TYR A 80 -22.41 -5.38 -8.15
N ARG A 81 -23.72 -5.67 -8.02
CA ARG A 81 -24.79 -4.68 -8.26
C ARG A 81 -24.88 -3.55 -7.24
N VAL A 82 -24.46 -3.78 -6.00
CA VAL A 82 -24.76 -2.89 -4.85
C VAL A 82 -24.03 -1.55 -4.96
N ASN A 83 -22.80 -1.54 -5.45
CA ASN A 83 -22.04 -0.30 -5.62
C ASN A 83 -21.04 -0.42 -6.79
N PRO A 84 -21.51 -0.36 -8.05
CA PRO A 84 -20.66 -0.57 -9.23
C PRO A 84 -19.78 0.64 -9.59
N GLU A 85 -20.00 1.80 -8.96
CA GLU A 85 -19.36 3.08 -9.28
C GLU A 85 -17.83 3.07 -9.07
N HIS A 86 -17.37 2.32 -8.07
CA HIS A 86 -15.93 2.17 -7.78
C HIS A 86 -15.47 0.73 -8.02
N PRO A 87 -14.22 0.52 -8.41
CA PRO A 87 -13.64 -0.81 -8.55
C PRO A 87 -13.73 -1.68 -7.28
N PRO A 88 -13.73 -3.02 -7.41
CA PRO A 88 -14.13 -3.89 -6.32
C PRO A 88 -13.02 -4.22 -5.29
N LEU A 89 -11.74 -4.10 -5.64
CA LEU A 89 -10.65 -4.71 -4.88
C LEU A 89 -10.58 -4.23 -3.44
N VAL A 90 -10.60 -2.91 -3.21
CA VAL A 90 -10.46 -2.37 -1.85
C VAL A 90 -11.68 -2.68 -1.00
N LYS A 91 -12.89 -2.63 -1.59
CA LYS A 91 -14.12 -3.03 -0.91
C LYS A 91 -14.05 -4.48 -0.47
N MET A 92 -13.62 -5.38 -1.36
CA MET A 92 -13.42 -6.79 -1.05
C MET A 92 -12.38 -6.97 0.07
N ILE A 93 -11.22 -6.30 -0.01
CA ILE A 93 -10.20 -6.37 1.06
C ILE A 93 -10.77 -5.94 2.40
N SER A 94 -11.51 -4.82 2.45
CA SER A 94 -12.13 -4.32 3.67
C SER A 94 -13.16 -5.30 4.24
N ALA A 95 -13.87 -6.04 3.39
CA ALA A 95 -14.91 -6.98 3.79
C ALA A 95 -14.40 -8.41 4.06
N LEU A 96 -13.12 -8.73 3.84
CA LEU A 96 -12.57 -10.07 4.07
C LEU A 96 -12.87 -10.62 5.49
N PRO A 97 -12.75 -9.84 6.58
CA PRO A 97 -13.04 -10.35 7.92
C PRO A 97 -14.49 -10.80 8.11
N LEU A 98 -15.43 -10.25 7.34
CA LEU A 98 -16.86 -10.57 7.45
C LEU A 98 -17.17 -11.99 6.98
N LEU A 99 -16.32 -12.59 6.14
CA LEU A 99 -16.46 -14.00 5.73
C LEU A 99 -16.31 -14.99 6.89
N PHE A 100 -15.71 -14.56 8.00
CA PHE A 100 -15.51 -15.36 9.20
C PHE A 100 -16.52 -15.02 10.30
N GLN A 101 -17.51 -14.18 10.01
CA GLN A 101 -18.55 -13.77 10.94
C GLN A 101 -19.91 -14.32 10.50
N LYS A 102 -20.85 -14.44 11.43
CA LYS A 102 -22.23 -14.81 11.11
C LYS A 102 -22.99 -13.57 10.64
N ILE A 103 -23.08 -13.40 9.32
CA ILE A 103 -23.71 -12.25 8.67
C ILE A 103 -25.09 -12.61 8.13
N ASP A 104 -26.12 -11.84 8.48
CA ASP A 104 -27.40 -11.84 7.76
C ASP A 104 -27.34 -10.83 6.61
N GLY A 105 -27.14 -11.33 5.38
CA GLY A 105 -27.09 -10.49 4.19
C GLY A 105 -28.46 -10.08 3.63
N ASN A 106 -29.57 -10.65 4.12
CA ASN A 106 -30.93 -10.45 3.61
C ASN A 106 -31.05 -10.37 2.08
N PHE A 107 -30.53 -11.37 1.38
CA PHE A 107 -30.45 -11.42 -0.09
C PHE A 107 -31.79 -11.63 -0.81
N ASP A 108 -32.90 -11.75 -0.07
CA ASP A 108 -34.26 -11.83 -0.63
C ASP A 108 -35.03 -10.50 -0.49
N SER A 109 -34.41 -9.48 0.10
CA SER A 109 -35.01 -8.15 0.26
C SER A 109 -35.20 -7.44 -1.08
N GLU A 110 -36.22 -6.58 -1.14
CA GLU A 110 -36.43 -5.67 -2.28
C GLU A 110 -35.21 -4.76 -2.49
N ARG A 111 -34.64 -4.23 -1.40
CA ARG A 111 -33.45 -3.38 -1.43
C ARG A 111 -32.23 -4.05 -2.07
N TRP A 112 -32.05 -5.36 -1.82
CA TRP A 112 -31.02 -6.14 -2.50
C TRP A 112 -31.30 -6.29 -4.00
N ARG A 113 -32.54 -6.61 -4.37
CA ARG A 113 -32.93 -6.78 -5.79
C ARG A 113 -32.72 -5.50 -6.59
N ASP A 114 -33.04 -4.35 -6.00
CA ASP A 114 -32.91 -3.02 -6.61
C ASP A 114 -31.45 -2.58 -6.77
N GLY A 115 -30.50 -3.25 -6.09
CA GLY A 115 -29.08 -2.90 -6.14
C GLY A 115 -28.75 -1.53 -5.55
N ASN A 116 -29.65 -0.91 -4.79
CA ASN A 116 -29.42 0.41 -4.20
C ASN A 116 -28.45 0.30 -3.01
N GLY A 117 -27.20 0.71 -3.22
CA GLY A 117 -26.13 0.61 -2.22
C GLY A 117 -26.43 1.28 -0.88
N GLY A 118 -27.06 2.45 -0.88
CA GLY A 118 -27.41 3.16 0.34
C GLY A 118 -28.52 2.46 1.13
N ALA A 119 -29.62 2.12 0.45
CA ALA A 119 -30.78 1.50 1.10
C ALA A 119 -30.47 0.08 1.59
N TYR A 120 -29.83 -0.74 0.75
CA TYR A 120 -29.39 -2.08 1.12
C TYR A 120 -28.31 -2.03 2.21
N GLY A 121 -27.32 -1.14 2.08
CA GLY A 121 -26.26 -1.00 3.05
C GLY A 121 -26.76 -0.63 4.45
N TRP A 122 -27.73 0.28 4.54
CA TRP A 122 -28.36 0.64 5.81
C TRP A 122 -29.09 -0.53 6.45
N GLU A 123 -29.86 -1.31 5.68
CA GLU A 123 -30.54 -2.49 6.17
C GLU A 123 -29.56 -3.56 6.64
N PHE A 124 -28.55 -3.87 5.80
CA PHE A 124 -27.50 -4.82 6.09
C PHE A 124 -26.78 -4.46 7.40
N LEU A 125 -26.33 -3.22 7.56
CA LEU A 125 -25.51 -2.83 8.70
C LEU A 125 -26.32 -2.63 9.98
N TYR A 126 -27.43 -1.89 9.93
CA TYR A 126 -28.09 -1.39 11.14
C TYR A 126 -29.36 -2.16 11.52
N ARG A 127 -29.95 -2.94 10.60
CA ARG A 127 -31.16 -3.75 10.91
C ARG A 127 -30.85 -5.23 11.06
N LYS A 128 -29.83 -5.72 10.34
CA LYS A 128 -29.55 -7.15 10.23
C LYS A 128 -28.30 -7.61 10.96
N ASN A 129 -27.36 -6.70 11.21
CA ASN A 129 -26.08 -7.04 11.81
C ASN A 129 -25.67 -6.00 12.86
N ASP A 130 -24.54 -6.26 13.53
CA ASP A 130 -23.90 -5.32 14.45
C ASP A 130 -22.94 -4.41 13.66
N ALA A 131 -23.43 -3.23 13.24
CA ALA A 131 -22.66 -2.30 12.44
C ALA A 131 -21.30 -1.94 13.05
N ASP A 132 -21.21 -1.75 14.36
CA ASP A 132 -19.99 -1.30 15.03
C ASP A 132 -18.88 -2.35 14.94
N SER A 133 -19.23 -3.61 15.19
CA SER A 133 -18.31 -4.75 15.04
C SER A 133 -17.84 -4.92 13.59
N LEU A 134 -18.75 -4.79 12.63
CA LEU A 134 -18.44 -4.90 11.20
C LEU A 134 -17.49 -3.79 10.74
N PHE A 135 -17.78 -2.54 11.11
CA PHE A 135 -16.91 -1.42 10.79
C PHE A 135 -15.55 -1.55 11.44
N PHE A 136 -15.48 -1.97 12.70
CA PHE A 136 -14.21 -2.15 13.38
C PHE A 136 -13.32 -3.18 12.65
N ALA A 137 -13.88 -4.34 12.29
CA ALA A 137 -13.15 -5.36 11.55
C ALA A 137 -12.70 -4.87 10.17
N ALA A 138 -13.57 -4.16 9.44
CA ALA A 138 -13.25 -3.65 8.12
C ALA A 138 -12.17 -2.56 8.14
N ARG A 139 -12.28 -1.61 9.06
CA ARG A 139 -11.31 -0.52 9.24
C ARG A 139 -9.93 -1.04 9.67
N LEU A 140 -9.85 -2.17 10.37
CA LEU A 140 -8.56 -2.80 10.70
C LEU A 140 -7.80 -3.24 9.44
N MET A 141 -8.50 -3.73 8.41
CA MET A 141 -7.88 -4.04 7.12
C MET A 141 -7.32 -2.79 6.45
N MET A 142 -8.02 -1.66 6.56
CA MET A 142 -7.59 -0.38 6.00
C MET A 142 -6.38 0.20 6.72
N VAL A 143 -6.33 0.05 8.05
CA VAL A 143 -5.11 0.35 8.82
C VAL A 143 -3.95 -0.49 8.30
N GLY A 144 -4.16 -1.79 8.04
CA GLY A 144 -3.15 -2.66 7.42
C GLY A 144 -2.64 -2.14 6.07
N LEU A 145 -3.55 -1.71 5.18
CA LEU A 145 -3.17 -1.10 3.90
C LEU A 145 -2.40 0.21 4.09
N SER A 146 -2.81 1.05 5.03
CA SER A 146 -2.10 2.29 5.38
C SER A 146 -0.68 2.03 5.89
N LEU A 147 -0.48 0.99 6.70
CA LEU A 147 0.86 0.61 7.16
C LEU A 147 1.74 0.13 6.00
N CYS A 148 1.19 -0.63 5.06
CA CYS A 148 1.87 -1.01 3.83
C CYS A 148 2.26 0.21 2.99
N LEU A 149 1.37 1.20 2.87
CA LEU A 149 1.64 2.47 2.19
C LEU A 149 2.77 3.25 2.87
N GLY A 150 2.71 3.42 4.19
CA GLY A 150 3.78 4.07 4.97
C GLY A 150 5.13 3.37 4.79
N LEU A 151 5.15 2.04 4.83
CA LEU A 151 6.35 1.25 4.58
C LEU A 151 6.89 1.45 3.16
N LEU A 152 6.02 1.49 2.15
CA LEU A 152 6.42 1.72 0.76
C LEU A 152 7.02 3.13 0.59
N ILE A 153 6.43 4.15 1.20
CA ILE A 153 6.98 5.52 1.24
C ILE A 153 8.38 5.51 1.84
N PHE A 154 8.57 4.87 2.99
CA PHE A 154 9.89 4.72 3.62
C PHE A 154 10.89 4.05 2.68
N VAL A 155 10.53 2.90 2.11
CA VAL A 155 11.42 2.12 1.23
C VAL A 155 11.81 2.93 0.00
N TRP A 156 10.87 3.64 -0.62
CA TRP A 156 11.14 4.40 -1.83
C TRP A 156 12.00 5.64 -1.56
N ALA A 157 11.65 6.43 -0.55
CA ALA A 157 12.44 7.60 -0.13
C ALA A 157 13.86 7.19 0.30
N ARG A 158 13.99 6.07 1.03
CA ARG A 158 15.28 5.49 1.39
C ARG A 158 16.12 5.10 0.18
N LYS A 159 15.49 4.50 -0.84
CA LYS A 159 16.18 4.11 -2.08
C LYS A 159 16.76 5.33 -2.81
N MET A 160 16.11 6.49 -2.75
CA MET A 160 16.56 7.71 -3.42
C MET A 160 17.60 8.50 -2.61
N TYR A 161 17.36 8.68 -1.31
CA TYR A 161 18.10 9.67 -0.50
C TYR A 161 18.67 9.11 0.82
N GLY A 162 18.57 7.79 1.04
CA GLY A 162 19.12 7.11 2.21
C GLY A 162 18.20 7.11 3.44
N ASN A 163 18.71 6.55 4.55
CA ASN A 163 17.91 6.24 5.75
C ASN A 163 17.22 7.48 6.36
N GLY A 164 17.92 8.62 6.46
CA GLY A 164 17.39 9.83 7.09
C GLY A 164 16.17 10.38 6.36
N ALA A 165 16.24 10.46 5.03
CA ALA A 165 15.11 10.89 4.19
C ALA A 165 13.93 9.92 4.27
N GLY A 166 14.20 8.61 4.30
CA GLY A 166 13.15 7.60 4.50
C GLY A 166 12.41 7.78 5.83
N LEU A 167 13.16 7.93 6.94
CA LEU A 167 12.58 8.14 8.26
C LEU A 167 11.81 9.47 8.35
N PHE A 168 12.34 10.53 7.74
CA PHE A 168 11.66 11.83 7.69
C PHE A 168 10.35 11.76 6.90
N ALA A 169 10.34 11.11 5.74
CA ALA A 169 9.11 10.88 4.97
C ALA A 169 8.08 10.06 5.75
N LEU A 170 8.52 9.01 6.45
CA LEU A 170 7.65 8.20 7.29
C LEU A 170 7.12 8.98 8.50
N PHE A 171 7.93 9.86 9.09
CA PHE A 171 7.48 10.77 10.15
C PHE A 171 6.35 11.69 9.66
N LEU A 172 6.54 12.32 8.48
CA LEU A 172 5.49 13.15 7.88
C LEU A 172 4.22 12.34 7.57
N PHE A 173 4.37 11.09 7.11
CA PHE A 173 3.24 10.17 6.91
C PHE A 173 2.50 9.89 8.22
N ALA A 174 3.22 9.49 9.27
CA ALA A 174 2.65 9.07 10.55
C ALA A 174 1.88 10.18 11.28
N PHE A 175 2.31 11.43 11.11
CA PHE A 175 1.71 12.61 11.76
C PHE A 175 0.91 13.51 10.80
N SER A 176 0.63 13.04 9.57
CA SER A 176 -0.21 13.79 8.63
C SER A 176 -1.68 13.65 9.02
N PRO A 177 -2.39 14.76 9.30
CA PRO A 177 -3.80 14.71 9.68
C PRO A 177 -4.67 14.12 8.56
N ASN A 178 -4.32 14.37 7.29
CA ASN A 178 -5.09 13.84 6.16
C ASN A 178 -4.96 12.31 6.07
N LEU A 179 -3.74 11.79 6.22
CA LEU A 179 -3.49 10.35 6.18
C LEU A 179 -4.09 9.64 7.40
N LEU A 180 -4.11 10.27 8.57
CA LEU A 180 -4.79 9.72 9.76
C LEU A 180 -6.32 9.72 9.60
N ALA A 181 -6.87 10.75 8.96
CA ALA A 181 -8.30 10.87 8.73
C ALA A 181 -8.81 9.78 7.77
N HIS A 182 -8.15 9.61 6.62
CA HIS A 182 -8.56 8.64 5.60
C HIS A 182 -7.99 7.23 5.85
N GLY A 183 -6.84 7.12 6.51
CA GLY A 183 -6.06 5.88 6.68
C GLY A 183 -6.77 4.72 7.38
N ARG A 184 -7.84 5.02 8.10
CA ARG A 184 -8.65 4.04 8.84
C ARG A 184 -10.02 3.79 8.25
N LEU A 185 -10.51 4.63 7.34
CA LEU A 185 -11.88 4.54 6.83
C LEU A 185 -11.98 3.39 5.83
N ALA A 186 -13.10 2.67 5.83
CA ALA A 186 -13.42 1.62 4.85
C ALA A 186 -13.79 2.21 3.47
N ASN A 187 -12.93 3.09 2.96
CA ASN A 187 -13.01 3.75 1.66
C ASN A 187 -11.92 3.23 0.70
N THR A 188 -12.00 3.61 -0.57
CA THR A 188 -11.04 3.18 -1.59
C THR A 188 -9.75 4.01 -1.61
N ASP A 189 -9.75 5.24 -1.08
CA ASP A 189 -8.64 6.21 -1.15
C ASP A 189 -7.26 5.66 -0.78
N VAL A 190 -7.17 4.95 0.35
CA VAL A 190 -5.91 4.40 0.86
C VAL A 190 -5.41 3.27 -0.04
N GLY A 191 -6.33 2.40 -0.46
CA GLY A 191 -6.00 1.26 -1.31
C GLY A 191 -5.54 1.72 -2.68
N VAL A 192 -6.26 2.64 -3.32
CA VAL A 192 -5.84 3.21 -4.61
C VAL A 192 -4.51 3.95 -4.47
N SER A 193 -4.29 4.72 -3.40
CA SER A 193 -3.00 5.38 -3.13
C SER A 193 -1.84 4.38 -3.00
N LEU A 194 -2.05 3.28 -2.27
CA LEU A 194 -1.06 2.21 -2.12
C LEU A 194 -0.72 1.56 -3.45
N PHE A 195 -1.72 1.10 -4.19
CA PHE A 195 -1.47 0.35 -5.42
C PHE A 195 -0.95 1.25 -6.55
N MET A 196 -1.40 2.52 -6.63
CA MET A 196 -0.81 3.50 -7.54
C MET A 196 0.67 3.76 -7.21
N LEU A 197 1.00 3.99 -5.94
CA LEU A 197 2.40 4.21 -5.53
C LEU A 197 3.26 2.97 -5.80
N LEU A 198 2.71 1.78 -5.53
CA LEU A 198 3.38 0.51 -5.78
C LEU A 198 3.63 0.29 -7.28
N SER A 199 2.66 0.64 -8.13
CA SER A 199 2.80 0.60 -9.57
C SER A 199 3.93 1.51 -10.05
N LEU A 200 3.99 2.75 -9.57
CA LEU A 200 5.08 3.67 -9.87
C LEU A 200 6.44 3.17 -9.38
N PHE A 201 6.49 2.59 -8.19
CA PHE A 201 7.71 2.00 -7.63
C PHE A 201 8.23 0.84 -8.48
N CYS A 202 7.35 -0.07 -8.90
CA CYS A 202 7.70 -1.19 -9.78
C CYS A 202 8.09 -0.71 -11.18
N PHE A 203 7.40 0.31 -11.70
CA PHE A 203 7.71 0.92 -12.99
C PHE A 203 9.10 1.59 -13.00
N ASP A 204 9.46 2.37 -11.97
CA ASP A 204 10.83 2.90 -11.79
C ASP A 204 11.88 1.77 -11.72
N GLY A 205 11.52 0.62 -11.15
CA GLY A 205 12.38 -0.58 -11.19
C GLY A 205 12.57 -1.12 -12.61
N ALA A 206 11.47 -1.23 -13.37
CA ALA A 206 11.47 -1.77 -14.72
C ALA A 206 12.23 -0.89 -15.72
N THR A 207 12.14 0.44 -15.60
CA THR A 207 12.87 1.37 -16.48
C THR A 207 14.38 1.32 -16.29
N ARG A 208 14.85 0.98 -15.08
CA ARG A 208 16.30 0.83 -14.78
C ARG A 208 16.85 -0.50 -15.27
N LYS A 209 16.06 -1.58 -15.21
CA LYS A 209 16.45 -2.91 -15.69
C LYS A 209 15.25 -3.68 -16.20
N LEU A 210 15.04 -3.62 -17.51
CA LEU A 210 13.94 -4.31 -18.17
C LEU A 210 14.19 -5.82 -18.19
N THR A 211 13.46 -6.53 -17.34
CA THR A 211 13.36 -7.99 -17.29
C THR A 211 11.89 -8.42 -17.41
N PRO A 212 11.59 -9.63 -17.90
CA PRO A 212 10.21 -10.12 -17.97
C PRO A 212 9.48 -10.04 -16.62
N LEU A 213 10.19 -10.37 -15.53
CA LEU A 213 9.65 -10.28 -14.17
C LEU A 213 9.34 -8.83 -13.77
N SER A 214 10.23 -7.88 -14.04
CA SER A 214 9.97 -6.46 -13.70
C SER A 214 8.82 -5.87 -14.50
N ALA A 215 8.67 -6.26 -15.77
CA ALA A 215 7.54 -5.84 -16.61
C ALA A 215 6.23 -6.46 -16.11
N ALA A 216 6.23 -7.75 -15.76
CA ALA A 216 5.07 -8.43 -15.18
C ALA A 216 4.65 -7.79 -13.84
N LEU A 217 5.61 -7.50 -12.94
CA LEU A 217 5.31 -6.84 -11.66
C LEU A 217 4.72 -5.44 -11.85
N ALA A 218 5.26 -4.64 -12.76
CA ALA A 218 4.71 -3.32 -13.09
C ALA A 218 3.27 -3.42 -13.65
N GLY A 219 3.03 -4.38 -14.54
CA GLY A 219 1.69 -4.63 -15.11
C GLY A 219 0.68 -5.12 -14.07
N VAL A 220 1.06 -6.08 -13.22
CA VAL A 220 0.18 -6.60 -12.16
C VAL A 220 -0.16 -5.50 -11.15
N THR A 221 0.82 -4.72 -10.71
CA THR A 221 0.59 -3.65 -9.74
C THR A 221 -0.24 -2.50 -10.33
N LEU A 222 -0.10 -2.21 -11.63
CA LEU A 222 -1.00 -1.31 -12.35
C LEU A 222 -2.42 -1.87 -12.42
N GLY A 223 -2.58 -3.16 -12.73
CA GLY A 223 -3.89 -3.83 -12.71
C GLY A 223 -4.56 -3.77 -11.34
N LEU A 224 -3.79 -3.99 -10.26
CA LEU A 224 -4.29 -3.83 -8.90
C LEU A 224 -4.72 -2.38 -8.61
N ALA A 225 -3.98 -1.38 -9.11
CA ALA A 225 -4.34 0.03 -8.95
C ALA A 225 -5.62 0.41 -9.70
N LEU A 226 -5.85 -0.18 -10.88
CA LEU A 226 -7.09 0.02 -11.65
C LEU A 226 -8.30 -0.72 -11.05
N LEU A 227 -8.04 -1.79 -10.30
CA LEU A 227 -9.06 -2.56 -9.59
C LEU A 227 -9.35 -2.02 -8.19
N ALA A 228 -8.51 -1.11 -7.67
CA ALA A 228 -8.59 -0.52 -6.33
C ALA A 228 -9.64 0.58 -6.24
#